data_AF-A0A5B1BSP7-F1
#
_entry.id   AF-A0A5B1BSP7-F1
#
_cell.length_a   1.000
_cell.length_b   1.000
_cell.length_c   1.000
_cell.angle_alpha   90.00
_cell.angle_beta   90.00
_cell.angle_gamma   90.00
#
_symmetry.space_group_name_H-M   'P 1'
#
loop_
_entity.id
_entity.type
_entity.pdbx_description
1 polymer ?
#
loop_
_entity_poly.entity_id
_entity_poly.type
_entity_poly.pdbx_seq_one_letter_code
_entity_poly.pdbx_strand_id
1 'polypeptide(L)'
;MTATGRLEKVDLRSHEFRVRDDVDQTVDLKHVQSDTTAAQLVGQWVVARGEAVLHESGRLVVLDNASISRVDDPAAEHIDRSVTTLDEILASAPGPDIDGGIDLTDDEFQAFLEAARS
;
A
#
# COMPACT_ATOMS: atom_id res chain seq x y z
N MET A 1 11.58 -6.65 15.80
CA MET A 1 11.02 -6.02 14.59
C MET A 1 9.79 -6.78 14.15
N THR A 2 8.93 -6.20 13.30
CA THR A 2 7.70 -6.83 12.84
C THR A 2 7.57 -6.75 11.32
N ALA A 3 6.99 -7.77 10.72
CA ALA A 3 6.57 -7.79 9.31
C ALA A 3 5.11 -8.24 9.24
N THR A 4 4.31 -7.58 8.43
CA THR A 4 2.91 -7.93 8.20
C THR A 4 2.76 -8.30 6.74
N GLY A 5 2.02 -9.37 6.47
CA GLY A 5 1.84 -9.84 5.11
C GLY A 5 1.07 -11.15 5.07
N ARG A 6 0.90 -11.68 3.86
CA ARG A 6 0.34 -12.99 3.62
C ARG A 6 1.41 -14.06 3.82
N LEU A 7 1.09 -15.12 4.57
CA LEU A 7 1.98 -16.26 4.73
C LEU A 7 1.91 -17.17 3.50
N GLU A 8 2.99 -17.34 2.76
CA GLU A 8 2.94 -17.97 1.42
C GLU A 8 3.67 -19.30 1.33
N LYS A 9 4.77 -19.41 2.07
CA LYS A 9 5.62 -20.59 2.10
C LYS A 9 5.79 -21.05 3.54
N VAL A 10 5.74 -22.36 3.72
CA VAL A 10 5.98 -23.05 4.99
C VAL A 10 6.89 -24.24 4.72
N ASP A 11 8.04 -24.28 5.38
CA ASP A 11 8.93 -25.43 5.45
C ASP A 11 9.11 -25.85 6.90
N LEU A 12 8.40 -26.92 7.31
CA LEU A 12 8.46 -27.47 8.66
C LEU A 12 9.77 -28.24 8.93
N ARG A 13 10.52 -28.60 7.90
CA ARG A 13 11.79 -29.33 8.08
C ARG A 13 12.92 -28.36 8.44
N SER A 14 12.95 -27.19 7.81
CA SER A 14 13.92 -26.14 8.11
C SER A 14 13.40 -25.09 9.10
N HIS A 15 12.13 -25.17 9.50
CA HIS A 15 11.45 -24.13 10.28
C HIS A 15 11.50 -22.75 9.60
N GLU A 16 11.47 -22.73 8.27
CA GLU A 16 11.57 -21.52 7.45
C GLU A 16 10.25 -21.21 6.76
N PHE A 17 9.78 -19.99 6.93
CA PHE A 17 8.50 -19.52 6.43
C PHE A 17 8.74 -18.28 5.56
N ARG A 18 7.77 -17.89 4.73
CA ARG A 18 7.85 -16.64 3.95
C ARG A 18 6.57 -15.86 4.04
N VAL A 19 6.71 -14.59 4.36
CA VAL A 19 5.63 -13.61 4.33
C VAL A 19 5.85 -12.68 3.15
N ARG A 20 4.79 -12.37 2.40
CA ARG A 20 4.78 -11.32 1.37
C ARG A 20 3.83 -10.21 1.76
N ASP A 21 4.30 -8.96 1.72
CA ASP A 21 3.47 -7.79 2.00
C ASP A 21 2.61 -7.37 0.79
N ASP A 22 1.86 -6.29 0.95
CA ASP A 22 0.97 -5.71 -0.07
C ASP A 22 1.69 -5.04 -1.24
N VAL A 23 2.99 -4.78 -1.10
CA VAL A 23 3.86 -4.21 -2.15
C VAL A 23 4.78 -5.26 -2.77
N ASP A 24 4.39 -6.53 -2.69
CA ASP A 24 5.09 -7.71 -3.22
C ASP A 24 6.52 -7.93 -2.67
N GLN A 25 6.88 -7.30 -1.54
CA GLN A 25 8.14 -7.59 -0.87
C GLN A 25 8.01 -8.84 0.00
N THR A 26 9.04 -9.67 -0.07
CA THR A 26 9.10 -10.92 0.71
C THR A 26 10.06 -10.78 1.89
N VAL A 27 9.63 -11.29 3.04
CA VAL A 27 10.46 -11.45 4.23
C VAL A 27 10.54 -12.94 4.57
N ASP A 28 11.75 -13.48 4.62
CA ASP A 28 11.99 -14.84 5.06
C ASP A 28 11.97 -14.89 6.60
N LEU A 29 11.29 -15.86 7.16
CA LEU A 29 11.21 -16.09 8.60
C LEU A 29 12.01 -17.35 8.92
N LYS A 30 12.92 -17.26 9.89
CA LYS A 30 13.77 -18.37 10.33
C LYS A 30 13.51 -18.73 11.79
N HIS A 31 13.82 -19.98 12.12
CA HIS A 31 13.62 -20.56 13.44
C HIS A 31 12.23 -20.23 14.01
N VAL A 32 11.19 -20.49 13.19
CA VAL A 32 9.82 -20.13 13.54
C VAL A 32 9.36 -20.88 14.79
N GLN A 33 8.87 -20.13 15.76
CA GLN A 33 8.34 -20.66 17.02
C GLN A 33 6.96 -21.27 16.79
N SER A 34 6.68 -22.41 17.43
CA SER A 34 5.40 -23.13 17.27
C SER A 34 5.02 -23.34 15.80
N ASP A 35 6.02 -23.70 14.98
CA ASP A 35 5.93 -23.85 13.53
C ASP A 35 4.72 -24.66 13.05
N THR A 36 4.36 -25.73 13.75
CA THR A 36 3.26 -26.61 13.39
C THR A 36 1.90 -25.90 13.49
N THR A 37 1.75 -25.04 14.49
CA THR A 37 0.57 -24.17 14.66
C THR A 37 0.59 -23.05 13.63
N ALA A 38 1.75 -22.41 13.44
CA ALA A 38 1.91 -21.33 12.48
C ALA A 38 1.66 -21.77 11.03
N ALA A 39 1.99 -23.01 10.69
CA ALA A 39 1.77 -23.59 9.37
C ALA A 39 0.29 -23.59 8.95
N GLN A 40 -0.63 -23.69 9.92
CA GLN A 40 -2.07 -23.64 9.67
C GLN A 40 -2.55 -22.27 9.17
N LEU A 41 -1.71 -21.24 9.30
CA LEU A 41 -1.99 -19.87 8.84
C LEU A 41 -1.57 -19.64 7.39
N VAL A 42 -1.08 -20.67 6.68
CA VAL A 42 -0.67 -20.52 5.28
C VAL A 42 -1.84 -20.00 4.43
N GLY A 43 -1.56 -19.02 3.58
CA GLY A 43 -2.53 -18.30 2.77
C GLY A 43 -3.32 -17.21 3.52
N GLN A 44 -3.12 -17.03 4.82
CA GLN A 44 -3.77 -15.98 5.63
C GLN A 44 -2.85 -14.78 5.86
N TRP A 45 -3.46 -13.65 6.22
CA TRP A 45 -2.74 -12.48 6.72
C TRP A 45 -2.22 -12.72 8.13
N VAL A 46 -0.94 -12.41 8.33
CA VAL A 46 -0.24 -12.62 9.59
C VAL A 46 0.64 -11.43 9.91
N VAL A 47 0.94 -11.27 11.20
CA VAL A 47 2.05 -10.46 11.68
C VAL A 47 3.11 -11.41 12.24
N ALA A 48 4.33 -11.28 11.73
CA ALA A 48 5.51 -11.96 12.20
C ALA A 48 6.33 -11.00 13.07
N ARG A 49 6.84 -11.48 14.21
CA ARG A 49 7.72 -10.73 15.10
C ARG A 49 8.98 -11.52 15.39
N GLY A 50 10.14 -10.88 15.29
CA GLY A 50 11.42 -11.52 15.54
C GLY A 50 12.60 -10.55 15.51
N GLU A 51 13.80 -11.13 15.47
CA GLU A 51 15.06 -10.41 15.34
C GLU A 51 15.31 -10.08 13.86
N ALA A 52 15.57 -8.81 13.55
CA ALA A 52 15.72 -8.39 12.17
C ALA A 52 17.14 -8.58 11.67
N VAL A 53 17.25 -9.19 10.49
CA VAL A 53 18.43 -9.06 9.64
C VAL A 53 18.07 -8.12 8.50
N LEU A 54 18.79 -7.01 8.45
CA LEU A 54 18.59 -5.97 7.44
C LEU A 54 19.58 -6.18 6.29
N HIS A 55 19.13 -5.86 5.09
CA HIS A 55 20.00 -5.65 3.94
C HIS A 55 20.88 -4.41 4.16
N GLU A 56 21.94 -4.25 3.38
CA GLU A 56 22.81 -3.06 3.40
C GLU A 56 22.06 -1.74 3.17
N SER A 57 20.89 -1.80 2.53
CA SER A 57 20.01 -0.64 2.32
C SER A 57 19.13 -0.31 3.52
N GLY A 58 19.26 -1.03 4.64
CA GLY A 58 18.41 -0.92 5.82
C GLY A 58 17.05 -1.63 5.69
N ARG A 59 16.78 -2.30 4.56
CA ARG A 59 15.52 -3.04 4.33
C ARG A 59 15.48 -4.33 5.13
N LEU A 60 14.34 -4.64 5.75
CA LEU A 60 14.10 -5.94 6.38
C LEU A 60 14.04 -7.05 5.33
N VAL A 61 14.90 -8.06 5.45
CA VAL A 61 14.92 -9.21 4.54
C VAL A 61 14.67 -10.53 5.25
N VAL A 62 15.09 -10.64 6.51
CA VAL A 62 14.87 -11.84 7.32
C VAL A 62 14.44 -11.46 8.73
N LEU A 63 13.50 -12.22 9.29
CA LEU A 63 13.23 -12.24 10.73
C LEU A 63 13.67 -13.59 11.31
N ASP A 64 14.56 -13.55 12.28
CA ASP A 64 15.00 -14.73 13.02
C ASP A 64 14.23 -14.92 14.33
N ASN A 65 14.18 -16.15 14.84
CA ASN A 65 13.39 -16.56 15.99
C ASN A 65 11.94 -16.07 15.91
N ALA A 66 11.34 -16.20 14.72
CA ALA A 66 10.08 -15.53 14.41
C ALA A 66 8.89 -16.18 15.12
N SER A 67 8.04 -15.37 15.74
CA SER A 67 6.70 -15.74 16.21
C SER A 67 5.65 -15.19 15.25
N ILE A 68 4.61 -15.99 14.96
CA ILE A 68 3.59 -15.66 13.97
C ILE A 68 2.22 -15.64 14.64
N SER A 69 1.46 -14.58 14.41
CA SER A 69 0.06 -14.47 14.84
C SER A 69 -0.80 -14.01 13.67
N ARG A 70 -2.01 -14.56 13.56
CA ARG A 70 -3.00 -14.12 12.57
C ARG A 70 -3.40 -12.67 12.82
N VAL A 71 -3.65 -11.93 11.74
CA VAL A 71 -4.30 -10.62 11.75
C VAL A 71 -5.41 -10.59 10.70
N ASP A 72 -6.31 -9.63 10.81
CA ASP A 72 -7.27 -9.34 9.75
C ASP A 72 -6.57 -8.69 8.56
N ASP A 73 -7.13 -8.89 7.36
CA ASP A 73 -6.61 -8.26 6.15
C ASP A 73 -6.77 -6.74 6.25
N PRO A 74 -5.67 -5.95 6.23
CA PRO A 74 -5.74 -4.50 6.34
C PRO A 74 -6.50 -3.84 5.18
N ALA A 75 -6.60 -4.51 4.03
CA ALA A 75 -7.39 -4.03 2.90
C ALA A 75 -8.89 -4.32 3.05
N ALA A 76 -9.30 -5.23 3.94
CA ALA A 76 -10.72 -5.59 4.09
C ALA A 76 -11.59 -4.39 4.49
N GLU A 77 -11.07 -3.47 5.31
CA GLU A 77 -11.78 -2.24 5.71
C GLU A 77 -12.01 -1.26 4.53
N HIS A 78 -11.22 -1.40 3.46
CA HIS A 78 -11.23 -0.49 2.31
C HIS A 78 -11.96 -1.06 1.09
N ILE A 79 -12.24 -2.36 1.05
CA ILE A 79 -13.01 -3.00 -0.04
C ILE A 79 -14.50 -2.63 0.03
N ASP A 80 -15.00 -2.23 1.21
CA ASP A 80 -16.42 -1.91 1.42
C ASP A 80 -16.75 -0.41 1.31
N ARG A 81 -15.76 0.45 1.00
CA ARG A 81 -16.06 1.82 0.57
C ARG A 81 -16.59 1.74 -0.85
N SER A 82 -17.91 1.89 -0.97
CA SER A 82 -18.66 2.19 -2.20
C SER A 82 -17.71 2.62 -3.31
N VAL A 83 -17.50 1.76 -4.30
CA VAL A 83 -16.71 2.09 -5.48
C VAL A 83 -17.37 3.30 -6.12
N THR A 84 -16.85 4.50 -5.84
CA THR A 84 -17.34 5.73 -6.46
C THR A 84 -17.10 5.59 -7.94
N THR A 85 -18.19 5.57 -8.70
CA THR A 85 -18.09 5.40 -10.14
C THR A 85 -17.36 6.58 -10.75
N LEU A 86 -16.71 6.39 -11.91
CA LEU A 86 -16.09 7.51 -12.63
C LEU A 86 -17.09 8.65 -12.87
N ASP A 87 -18.34 8.32 -13.14
CA ASP A 87 -19.42 9.29 -13.34
C ASP A 87 -19.75 10.08 -12.06
N GLU A 88 -19.75 9.45 -10.88
CA GLU A 88 -19.88 10.16 -9.60
C GLU A 88 -18.71 11.10 -9.34
N ILE A 89 -17.48 10.68 -9.66
CA ILE A 89 -16.29 11.53 -9.52
C ILE A 89 -16.44 12.77 -10.41
N LEU A 90 -16.78 12.57 -11.68
CA LEU A 90 -16.97 13.65 -12.65
C LEU A 90 -18.15 14.56 -12.31
N ALA A 91 -19.21 14.03 -11.71
CA ALA A 91 -20.35 14.82 -11.25
C ALA A 91 -20.03 15.65 -9.99
N SER A 92 -19.16 15.14 -9.10
CA SER A 92 -18.78 15.80 -7.85
C SER A 92 -17.73 16.90 -8.03
N ALA A 93 -16.91 16.79 -9.08
CA ALA A 93 -15.93 17.78 -9.49
C ALA A 93 -16.20 18.17 -10.94
N PRO A 94 -17.27 18.95 -11.21
CA PRO A 94 -17.46 19.53 -12.53
C PRO A 94 -16.15 20.25 -12.88
N GLY A 95 -15.59 19.90 -14.04
CA GLY A 95 -14.36 20.50 -14.51
C GLY A 95 -14.45 22.03 -14.52
N PRO A 96 -13.31 22.74 -14.59
CA PRO A 96 -13.34 24.19 -14.72
C PRO A 96 -14.28 24.58 -15.86
N ASP A 97 -15.15 25.55 -15.60
CA ASP A 97 -16.09 26.06 -16.58
C ASP A 97 -15.31 26.43 -17.85
N ILE A 98 -15.63 25.78 -18.97
CA ILE A 98 -14.95 26.00 -20.25
C ILE A 98 -15.33 27.39 -20.79
N ASP A 99 -16.50 27.89 -20.39
CA ASP A 99 -16.95 29.27 -20.63
C ASP A 99 -16.50 30.22 -19.51
N GLY A 100 -15.83 29.71 -18.47
CA GLY A 100 -15.18 30.45 -17.37
C GLY A 100 -13.92 31.19 -17.81
N GLY A 101 -13.91 31.69 -19.04
CA GLY A 101 -13.03 32.78 -19.42
C GLY A 101 -13.24 33.93 -18.46
N ILE A 102 -12.14 34.57 -18.05
CA ILE A 102 -12.21 35.88 -17.40
C ILE A 102 -13.07 36.78 -18.29
N ASP A 103 -14.20 37.22 -17.78
CA ASP A 103 -15.09 38.18 -18.44
C ASP A 103 -14.37 39.54 -18.41
N LEU A 104 -13.38 39.68 -19.29
CA LEU A 104 -12.65 40.93 -19.44
C LEU A 104 -13.58 41.89 -20.17
N THR A 105 -13.76 43.07 -19.59
CA THR A 105 -14.30 44.19 -20.35
C THR A 105 -13.37 44.49 -21.53
N ASP A 106 -13.90 45.10 -22.59
CA ASP A 106 -13.10 45.44 -23.79
C ASP A 106 -11.83 46.23 -23.44
N ASP A 107 -11.90 47.08 -22.41
CA ASP A 107 -10.77 47.87 -21.91
C ASP A 107 -9.68 47.00 -21.25
N GLU A 108 -10.06 45.98 -20.49
CA GLU A 108 -9.12 45.06 -19.83
C GLU A 108 -8.48 44.09 -20.84
N PHE A 109 -9.24 43.66 -21.84
CA PHE A 109 -8.70 42.86 -22.94
C PHE A 109 -7.67 43.65 -23.76
N GLN A 110 -7.94 44.92 -24.02
CA GLN A 110 -7.01 45.81 -24.72
C GLN A 110 -5.72 46.04 -23.92
N ALA A 111 -5.82 46.25 -22.61
CA ALA A 111 -4.66 46.40 -21.73
C ALA A 111 -3.78 45.13 -21.71
N PHE A 112 -4.38 43.95 -21.74
CA PHE A 112 -3.66 42.68 -21.86
C PHE A 112 -2.88 42.57 -23.19
N LEU A 113 -3.52 42.92 -24.31
CA LEU A 113 -2.88 42.88 -25.64
C LEU A 113 -1.72 43.88 -25.77
N GLU A 114 -1.84 45.06 -25.16
CA GLU A 114 -0.74 46.03 -25.12
C GLU A 114 0.44 45.54 -24.28
N ALA A 115 0.18 44.95 -23.11
CA ALA A 115 1.22 44.38 -22.26
C ALA A 115 1.95 43.21 -22.93
N ALA A 116 1.24 42.36 -23.68
CA ALA A 116 1.82 41.19 -24.37
C ALA A 116 2.66 41.55 -25.63
N ARG A 117 2.63 42.82 -26.06
CA ARG A 117 3.37 43.32 -27.23
C ARG A 117 4.66 44.08 -26.88
N SER A 118 4.96 44.23 -25.58
CA SER A 118 6.24 44.70 -25.05
C SER A 118 7.25 43.58 -24.88
#